data_AF-A0AAU8X568-F1
#
_entry.id   AF-A0AAU8X568-F1
#
_cell.length_a   1.000
_cell.length_b   1.000
_cell.length_c   1.000
_cell.angle_alpha   90.00
_cell.angle_beta   90.00
_cell.angle_gamma   90.00
#
_symmetry.space_group_name_H-M   'P 1'
#
loop_
_entity.id
_entity.type
_entity.pdbx_description
1 polymer ?
#
loop_
_entity_poly.entity_id
_entity_poly.type
_entity_poly.pdbx_seq_one_letter_code
_entity_poly.pdbx_strand_id
1 'polypeptide(L)'
;MKGFTLISSLLFGLVLFISPMALASGVDTYQFQHPELQSRAQDLARALRCPQCQNQNLVESNSPIARDLRLEVYRWVDEGQSDEQVIARMTSRFGDFVRYDPPFKASTALLWGGPALLLLLALARLRASLQRKQPVRMPLTGDKAQGNLAQDPRAELNRRIMAEQQAGLAPHSRLYRELALARLANATPATEQALHARVASSHTASRPLPWLLLGALLLALIVGVYAGTGRYQAWQAYQDRPDPLAGLSPRDLQDKELGALHQRLQSNAQDLDGWAELGQLYLYRDEYEDAWLAYQRLALLEGGASAATLAAQATVRYYQAGQQLTPEARRLLDASLALDKGEVSALMLLAADHFLHGRYTHAIALWQRLLDEERPRINRAALIQAIQTARIMGG
;
A
#
# COMPACT_ATOMS: atom_id res chain seq x y z
N MET A 1 32.43 -11.14 22.73
CA MET A 1 31.20 -10.29 22.75
C MET A 1 31.37 -8.90 22.11
N LYS A 2 32.58 -8.30 22.04
CA LYS A 2 32.79 -6.96 21.45
C LYS A 2 32.75 -6.88 19.90
N GLY A 3 32.97 -8.00 19.20
CA GLY A 3 32.93 -8.03 17.72
C GLY A 3 31.52 -7.99 17.13
N PHE A 4 30.53 -8.52 17.86
CA PHE A 4 29.14 -8.59 17.39
C PHE A 4 28.44 -7.23 17.43
N THR A 5 28.83 -6.36 18.38
CA THR A 5 28.31 -5.00 18.51
C THR A 5 28.84 -4.07 17.41
N LEU A 6 30.10 -4.23 16.99
CA LEU A 6 30.71 -3.41 15.92
C LEU A 6 30.09 -3.69 14.55
N ILE A 7 29.79 -4.96 14.25
CA ILE A 7 29.14 -5.35 12.99
C ILE A 7 27.68 -4.86 12.95
N SER A 8 26.97 -4.91 14.09
CA SER A 8 25.60 -4.38 14.21
C SER A 8 25.55 -2.85 14.04
N SER A 9 26.51 -2.11 14.60
CA SER A 9 26.60 -0.65 14.43
C SER A 9 26.95 -0.23 12.99
N LEU A 10 27.79 -0.99 12.29
CA LEU A 10 28.11 -0.72 10.88
C LEU A 10 26.91 -1.00 9.96
N LEU A 11 26.16 -2.07 10.22
CA LEU A 11 24.93 -2.40 9.49
C LEU A 11 23.83 -1.36 9.73
N PHE A 12 23.72 -0.81 10.93
CA PHE A 12 22.74 0.24 11.25
C PHE A 12 23.08 1.58 10.56
N GLY A 13 24.36 1.94 10.49
CA GLY A 13 24.83 3.12 9.76
C GLY A 13 24.61 3.01 8.25
N LEU A 14 24.80 1.81 7.67
CA LEU A 14 24.58 1.55 6.25
C LEU A 14 23.08 1.62 5.87
N VAL A 15 22.18 1.16 6.75
CA VAL A 15 20.73 1.24 6.53
C VAL A 15 20.21 2.68 6.60
N LEU A 16 20.82 3.54 7.42
CA LEU A 16 20.45 4.96 7.55
C LEU A 16 20.84 5.80 6.32
N PHE A 17 21.95 5.48 5.66
CA PHE A 17 22.40 6.15 4.42
C PHE A 17 21.52 5.87 3.19
N ILE A 18 20.63 4.88 3.25
CA ILE A 18 19.74 4.49 2.14
C ILE A 18 18.35 5.16 2.29
N SER A 19 18.16 6.04 3.29
CA SER A 19 16.89 6.76 3.43
C SER A 19 16.68 7.71 2.25
N PRO A 20 15.58 7.58 1.47
CA PRO A 20 15.35 8.46 0.33
C PRO A 20 15.13 9.89 0.84
N MET A 21 15.94 10.83 0.33
CA MET A 21 15.68 12.25 0.53
C MET A 21 14.31 12.59 -0.06
N ALA A 22 13.42 13.15 0.76
CA ALA A 22 12.09 13.56 0.33
C ALA A 22 12.20 14.73 -0.65
N LEU A 23 12.03 14.43 -1.94
CA LEU A 23 11.96 15.41 -3.02
C LEU A 23 10.64 16.19 -2.90
N ALA A 24 10.72 17.51 -2.71
CA ALA A 24 9.58 18.38 -2.87
C ALA A 24 9.23 18.45 -4.36
N SER A 25 7.96 18.24 -4.64
CA SER A 25 7.45 17.95 -5.97
C SER A 25 6.62 19.14 -6.46
N GLY A 26 6.61 19.47 -7.76
CA GLY A 26 5.81 20.60 -8.30
C GLY A 26 4.31 20.58 -7.90
N VAL A 27 3.78 19.42 -7.55
CA VAL A 27 2.44 19.24 -6.95
C VAL A 27 2.31 19.94 -5.59
N ASP A 28 3.35 19.90 -4.78
CA ASP A 28 3.38 20.44 -3.41
C ASP A 28 3.47 21.97 -3.40
N THR A 29 3.80 22.57 -4.55
CA THR A 29 3.90 24.02 -4.75
C THR A 29 2.72 24.63 -5.50
N TYR A 30 1.71 23.84 -5.89
CA TYR A 30 0.56 24.32 -6.65
C TYR A 30 -0.26 25.33 -5.82
N GLN A 31 -0.41 26.56 -6.32
CA GLN A 31 -1.22 27.60 -5.67
C GLN A 31 -2.61 27.64 -6.29
N PHE A 32 -3.63 27.42 -5.46
CA PHE A 32 -5.03 27.57 -5.85
C PHE A 32 -5.47 29.03 -5.76
N GLN A 33 -6.37 29.43 -6.65
CA GLN A 33 -6.99 30.76 -6.60
C GLN A 33 -7.81 30.97 -5.33
N HIS A 34 -8.41 29.90 -4.82
CA HIS A 34 -9.25 29.88 -3.63
C HIS A 34 -8.86 28.74 -2.69
N PRO A 35 -8.63 28.98 -1.39
CA PRO A 35 -8.21 27.95 -0.43
C PRO A 35 -9.17 26.75 -0.33
N GLU A 36 -10.46 26.96 -0.51
CA GLU A 36 -11.49 25.93 -0.51
C GLU A 36 -11.34 24.92 -1.67
N LEU A 37 -10.77 25.34 -2.81
CA LEU A 37 -10.53 24.46 -3.95
C LEU A 37 -9.41 23.46 -3.69
N GLN A 38 -8.46 23.80 -2.82
CA GLN A 38 -7.35 22.93 -2.47
C GLN A 38 -7.83 21.64 -1.79
N SER A 39 -8.69 21.76 -0.78
CA SER A 39 -9.23 20.57 -0.08
C SER A 39 -9.99 19.68 -1.05
N ARG A 40 -10.87 20.28 -1.87
CA ARG A 40 -11.65 19.58 -2.88
C ARG A 40 -10.76 18.84 -3.89
N ALA A 41 -9.73 19.51 -4.41
CA ALA A 41 -8.81 18.91 -5.36
C ALA A 41 -8.00 17.74 -4.76
N GLN A 42 -7.59 17.86 -3.49
CA GLN A 42 -6.91 16.80 -2.76
C GLN A 42 -7.83 15.59 -2.51
N ASP A 43 -9.07 15.82 -2.11
CA ASP A 43 -10.06 14.76 -1.88
C ASP A 43 -10.36 14.01 -3.19
N LEU A 44 -10.54 14.76 -4.28
CA LEU A 44 -10.75 14.20 -5.61
C LEU A 44 -9.54 13.38 -6.08
N ALA A 45 -8.31 13.86 -5.83
CA ALA A 45 -7.09 13.12 -6.13
C ALA A 45 -6.96 11.83 -5.30
N ARG A 46 -7.42 11.81 -4.03
CA ARG A 46 -7.47 10.57 -3.22
C ARG A 46 -8.48 9.55 -3.76
N ALA A 47 -9.58 10.03 -4.34
CA ALA A 47 -10.59 9.15 -4.94
C ALA A 47 -10.14 8.51 -6.27
N LEU A 48 -9.02 8.98 -6.84
CA LEU A 48 -8.46 8.52 -8.11
C LEU A 48 -7.18 7.68 -7.87
N ARG A 49 -7.07 6.56 -8.58
CA ARG A 49 -5.93 5.63 -8.59
C ARG A 49 -4.86 6.10 -9.55
N CYS A 50 -3.60 5.86 -9.20
CA CYS A 50 -2.52 5.97 -10.17
C CYS A 50 -2.60 4.77 -11.14
N PRO A 51 -2.68 5.00 -12.47
CA PRO A 51 -2.88 3.93 -13.44
C PRO A 51 -1.69 2.98 -13.59
N GLN A 52 -0.49 3.43 -13.23
CA GLN A 52 0.76 2.67 -13.36
C GLN A 52 1.34 2.24 -12.01
N CYS A 53 0.62 2.49 -10.91
CA CYS A 53 1.10 2.20 -9.56
C CYS A 53 0.35 1.03 -8.96
N GLN A 54 1.01 0.30 -8.06
CA GLN A 54 0.39 -0.84 -7.39
C GLN A 54 -0.62 -0.38 -6.34
N ASN A 55 -1.91 -0.40 -6.68
CA ASN A 55 -3.05 -0.18 -5.78
C ASN A 55 -2.92 1.05 -4.86
N GLN A 56 -2.41 2.16 -5.40
CA GLN A 56 -2.25 3.42 -4.68
C GLN A 56 -3.09 4.52 -5.32
N ASN A 57 -3.62 5.43 -4.50
CA ASN A 57 -4.23 6.66 -5.03
C ASN A 57 -3.17 7.67 -5.50
N LEU A 58 -3.63 8.70 -6.21
CA LEU A 58 -2.75 9.72 -6.77
C LEU A 58 -1.96 10.47 -5.68
N VAL A 59 -2.53 10.63 -4.48
CA VAL A 59 -1.90 11.36 -3.36
C VAL A 59 -0.87 10.51 -2.63
N GLU A 60 -1.14 9.23 -2.39
CA GLU A 60 -0.26 8.29 -1.71
C GLU A 60 0.93 7.88 -2.57
N SER A 61 0.76 7.86 -3.90
CA SER A 61 1.83 7.45 -4.79
C SER A 61 2.84 8.56 -5.07
N ASN A 62 4.11 8.25 -4.84
CA ASN A 62 5.25 9.11 -5.15
C ASN A 62 5.81 8.90 -6.57
N SER A 63 5.13 8.14 -7.43
CA SER A 63 5.59 7.95 -8.81
C SER A 63 5.52 9.26 -9.62
N PRO A 64 6.40 9.46 -10.62
CA PRO A 64 6.33 10.64 -11.49
C PRO A 64 4.95 10.83 -12.13
N ILE A 65 4.34 9.76 -12.65
CA ILE A 65 3.01 9.82 -13.26
C ILE A 65 1.90 10.18 -12.27
N ALA A 66 1.98 9.72 -11.00
CA ALA A 66 1.01 10.11 -9.99
C ALA A 66 1.12 11.61 -9.66
N ARG A 67 2.32 12.17 -9.70
CA ARG A 67 2.55 13.60 -9.51
C ARG A 67 1.97 14.42 -10.67
N ASP A 68 2.25 14.04 -11.91
CA ASP A 68 1.73 14.74 -13.09
C ASP A 68 0.20 14.72 -13.13
N LEU A 69 -0.41 13.57 -12.81
CA LEU A 69 -1.87 13.45 -12.75
C LEU A 69 -2.49 14.25 -11.61
N ARG A 70 -1.81 14.40 -10.46
CA ARG A 70 -2.26 15.31 -9.39
C ARG A 70 -2.28 16.76 -9.86
N LEU A 71 -1.23 17.20 -10.54
CA LEU A 71 -1.16 18.57 -11.08
C LEU A 71 -2.31 18.83 -12.06
N GLU A 72 -2.61 17.87 -12.93
CA GLU A 72 -3.74 17.96 -13.86
C GLU A 72 -5.09 18.07 -13.13
N VAL A 73 -5.32 17.23 -12.12
CA VAL A 73 -6.53 17.30 -11.29
C VAL A 73 -6.64 18.65 -10.59
N TYR A 74 -5.55 19.15 -10.03
CA TYR A 74 -5.51 20.44 -9.34
C TYR A 74 -5.84 21.58 -10.29
N ARG A 75 -5.25 21.57 -11.50
CA ARG A 75 -5.53 22.53 -12.56
C ARG A 75 -7.00 22.55 -12.96
N TRP A 76 -7.62 21.40 -13.21
CA TRP A 76 -9.02 21.37 -13.64
C TRP A 76 -10.00 21.82 -12.56
N VAL A 77 -9.69 21.53 -11.28
CA VAL A 77 -10.48 22.04 -10.16
C VAL A 77 -10.35 23.55 -10.04
N ASP A 78 -9.14 24.10 -10.24
CA ASP A 78 -8.87 25.54 -10.22
C ASP A 78 -9.47 26.28 -11.44
N GLU A 79 -9.62 25.58 -12.58
CA GLU A 79 -10.41 26.04 -13.74
C GLU A 79 -11.93 26.02 -13.49
N GLY A 80 -12.39 25.56 -12.32
CA GLY A 80 -13.81 25.55 -11.93
C GLY A 80 -14.61 24.35 -12.41
N GLN A 81 -13.97 23.27 -12.88
CA GLN A 81 -14.68 22.06 -13.32
C GLN A 81 -15.31 21.30 -12.14
N SER A 82 -16.40 20.57 -12.40
CA SER A 82 -17.06 19.70 -11.41
C SER A 82 -16.30 18.39 -11.19
N ASP A 83 -16.56 17.70 -10.08
CA ASP A 83 -15.91 16.42 -9.77
C ASP A 83 -16.21 15.37 -10.84
N GLU A 84 -17.46 15.33 -11.35
CA GLU A 84 -17.86 14.43 -12.42
C GLU A 84 -17.12 14.72 -13.72
N GLN A 85 -16.87 15.99 -14.05
CA GLN A 85 -16.14 16.39 -15.24
C GLN A 85 -14.67 15.95 -15.18
N VAL A 86 -14.03 16.14 -14.02
CA VAL A 86 -12.66 15.70 -13.77
C VAL A 86 -12.56 14.17 -13.83
N ILE A 87 -13.48 13.46 -13.16
CA ILE A 87 -13.55 11.99 -13.20
C ILE A 87 -13.81 11.50 -14.62
N ALA A 88 -14.70 12.16 -15.37
CA ALA A 88 -14.99 11.80 -16.75
C ALA A 88 -13.74 11.96 -17.64
N ARG A 89 -12.96 13.02 -17.44
CA ARG A 89 -11.71 13.27 -18.18
C ARG A 89 -10.63 12.23 -17.85
N MET A 90 -10.55 11.81 -16.59
CA MET A 90 -9.65 10.72 -16.18
C MET A 90 -10.10 9.37 -16.75
N THR A 91 -11.39 9.05 -16.62
CA THR A 91 -11.94 7.77 -17.07
C THR A 91 -12.03 7.67 -18.60
N SER A 92 -12.12 8.76 -19.35
CA SER A 92 -12.09 8.72 -20.83
C SER A 92 -10.73 8.29 -21.37
N ARG A 93 -9.64 8.61 -20.66
CA ARG A 93 -8.27 8.33 -21.11
C ARG A 93 -7.71 7.05 -20.50
N PHE A 94 -8.04 6.78 -19.24
CA PHE A 94 -7.50 5.64 -18.50
C PHE A 94 -8.55 4.55 -18.22
N GLY A 95 -9.85 4.83 -18.38
CA GLY A 95 -10.92 3.87 -18.10
C GLY A 95 -11.41 3.91 -16.66
N ASP A 96 -12.47 3.15 -16.37
CA ASP A 96 -13.15 3.12 -15.06
C ASP A 96 -12.25 2.62 -13.91
N PHE A 97 -11.13 1.95 -14.21
CA PHE A 97 -10.23 1.38 -13.21
C PHE A 97 -9.53 2.44 -12.35
N VAL A 98 -9.43 3.67 -12.86
CA VAL A 98 -8.84 4.80 -12.15
C VAL A 98 -9.71 5.24 -10.97
N ARG A 99 -11.00 4.91 -10.94
CA ARG A 99 -11.81 5.19 -9.75
C ARG A 99 -11.51 4.18 -8.65
N TYR A 100 -11.29 4.64 -7.42
CA TYR A 100 -11.24 3.73 -6.28
C TYR A 100 -12.56 2.99 -6.08
N ASP A 101 -13.66 3.73 -6.26
CA ASP A 101 -15.02 3.21 -6.15
C ASP A 101 -15.60 2.89 -7.54
N PRO A 102 -15.83 1.59 -7.85
CA PRO A 102 -16.39 1.20 -9.13
C PRO A 102 -17.83 1.71 -9.25
N PRO A 103 -18.19 2.44 -10.32
CA PRO A 103 -19.53 3.00 -10.48
C PRO A 103 -20.57 1.89 -10.65
N PHE A 104 -21.81 2.10 -10.17
CA PHE A 104 -22.90 1.15 -10.38
C PHE A 104 -23.36 1.16 -11.84
N LYS A 105 -22.79 0.28 -12.66
CA LYS A 105 -23.13 0.05 -14.07
C LYS A 105 -23.61 -1.39 -14.28
N ALA A 106 -24.25 -1.66 -15.41
CA ALA A 106 -24.64 -3.03 -15.78
C ALA A 106 -23.44 -4.00 -15.76
N SER A 107 -22.24 -3.52 -16.11
CA SER A 107 -20.99 -4.28 -16.08
C SER A 107 -20.46 -4.61 -14.68
N THR A 108 -20.84 -3.83 -13.65
CA THR A 108 -20.48 -4.07 -12.24
C THR A 108 -21.64 -4.67 -11.45
N ALA A 109 -22.82 -4.85 -12.05
CA ALA A 109 -24.03 -5.31 -11.36
C ALA A 109 -23.83 -6.66 -10.66
N LEU A 110 -23.01 -7.55 -11.25
CA LEU A 110 -22.67 -8.83 -10.61
C LEU A 110 -21.83 -8.66 -9.34
N LEU A 111 -20.92 -7.68 -9.29
CA LEU A 111 -20.10 -7.40 -8.11
C LEU A 111 -20.99 -6.95 -6.93
N TRP A 112 -21.96 -6.10 -7.21
CA TRP A 112 -22.85 -5.53 -6.21
C TRP A 112 -24.02 -6.47 -5.83
N GLY A 113 -24.60 -7.16 -6.81
CA GLY A 113 -25.75 -8.07 -6.62
C GLY A 113 -25.38 -9.50 -6.25
N GLY A 114 -24.15 -9.93 -6.54
CA GLY A 114 -23.66 -11.29 -6.28
C GLY A 114 -23.78 -11.75 -4.83
N PRO A 115 -23.32 -10.96 -3.84
CA PRO A 115 -23.45 -11.31 -2.43
C PRO A 115 -24.90 -11.54 -1.98
N ALA A 116 -25.83 -10.67 -2.41
CA ALA A 116 -27.25 -10.79 -2.09
C ALA A 116 -27.87 -12.05 -2.72
N LEU A 117 -27.52 -12.35 -3.99
CA LEU A 117 -27.99 -13.55 -4.67
C LEU A 117 -27.51 -14.84 -3.95
N LEU A 118 -26.24 -14.89 -3.55
CA LEU A 118 -25.69 -16.04 -2.81
C LEU A 118 -26.38 -16.24 -1.46
N LEU A 119 -26.66 -15.15 -0.75
CA LEU A 119 -27.41 -15.21 0.52
C LEU A 119 -28.82 -15.77 0.33
N LEU A 120 -29.53 -15.31 -0.71
CA LEU A 120 -30.88 -15.81 -1.03
C LEU A 120 -30.87 -17.31 -1.37
N LEU A 121 -29.89 -17.76 -2.16
CA LEU A 121 -29.73 -19.17 -2.50
C LEU A 121 -29.43 -20.03 -1.27
N ALA A 122 -28.57 -19.55 -0.36
CA ALA A 122 -28.26 -20.23 0.90
C ALA A 122 -29.50 -20.35 1.80
N LEU A 123 -30.27 -19.26 1.96
CA LEU A 123 -31.51 -19.25 2.72
C LEU A 123 -32.58 -20.17 2.13
N ALA A 124 -32.75 -20.17 0.80
CA ALA A 124 -33.68 -21.05 0.12
C ALA A 124 -33.33 -22.54 0.35
N ARG A 125 -32.03 -22.89 0.27
CA ARG A 125 -31.55 -24.25 0.54
C ARG A 125 -31.77 -24.67 1.99
N LEU A 126 -31.49 -23.77 2.94
CA LEU A 126 -31.72 -24.02 4.36
C LEU A 126 -33.21 -24.28 4.63
N ARG A 127 -34.10 -23.44 4.07
CA ARG A 127 -35.55 -23.60 4.20
C ARG A 127 -36.05 -24.93 3.62
N ALA A 128 -35.57 -25.30 2.43
CA ALA A 128 -35.91 -26.58 1.79
C ALA A 128 -35.41 -27.80 2.61
N SER A 129 -34.25 -27.68 3.26
CA SER A 129 -33.73 -28.73 4.16
C SER A 129 -34.57 -28.86 5.43
N LEU A 130 -34.96 -27.74 6.04
CA LEU A 130 -35.80 -27.74 7.25
C LEU A 130 -37.21 -28.28 6.98
N GLN A 131 -37.76 -28.04 5.79
CA GLN A 131 -39.07 -28.56 5.36
C GLN A 131 -39.04 -30.05 4.99
N ARG A 132 -37.87 -30.66 4.80
CA ARG A 132 -37.70 -32.08 4.44
C ARG A 132 -37.68 -33.03 5.65
N LYS A 133 -37.94 -32.57 6.87
CA LYS A 133 -38.06 -33.46 8.05
C LYS A 133 -39.34 -34.30 7.96
N GLN A 134 -39.21 -35.56 7.53
CA GLN A 134 -40.23 -36.58 7.79
C GLN A 134 -40.20 -36.93 9.29
N PRO A 135 -41.34 -36.94 10.00
CA PRO A 135 -41.37 -37.44 11.37
C PRO A 135 -41.08 -38.94 11.36
N VAL A 136 -39.93 -39.35 11.88
CA VAL A 136 -39.61 -40.77 12.10
C VAL A 136 -40.60 -41.29 13.16
N ARG A 137 -41.58 -42.11 12.75
CA ARG A 137 -42.42 -42.87 13.69
C ARG A 137 -41.60 -44.05 14.22
N MET A 138 -41.22 -43.98 15.50
CA MET A 138 -40.67 -45.12 16.22
C MET A 138 -41.79 -46.09 16.61
N PRO A 139 -41.69 -47.40 16.32
CA PRO A 139 -42.60 -48.39 16.88
C PRO A 139 -42.21 -48.67 18.34
N LEU A 140 -43.12 -48.39 19.28
CA LEU A 140 -43.00 -48.84 20.67
C LEU A 140 -43.37 -50.33 20.72
N THR A 141 -42.40 -51.22 20.55
CA THR A 141 -42.55 -52.61 21.01
C THR A 141 -42.35 -52.65 22.53
N GLY A 142 -43.39 -52.25 23.24
CA GLY A 142 -43.65 -52.70 24.60
C GLY A 142 -44.69 -53.81 24.53
N ASP A 143 -44.25 -55.05 24.50
CA ASP A 143 -45.10 -56.13 25.02
C ASP A 143 -44.22 -57.08 25.85
N LYS A 144 -44.61 -57.21 27.13
CA LYS A 144 -44.02 -58.00 28.21
C LYS A 144 -42.75 -57.46 28.88
N ALA A 145 -42.89 -56.31 29.54
CA ALA A 145 -42.09 -55.98 30.72
C ALA A 145 -42.78 -56.53 31.99
N GLN A 146 -42.37 -57.72 32.44
CA GLN A 146 -42.50 -58.10 33.84
C GLN A 146 -41.09 -58.07 34.46
N GLY A 147 -40.92 -57.18 35.45
CA GLY A 147 -39.95 -57.38 36.53
C GLY A 147 -38.51 -56.93 36.25
N ASN A 148 -38.31 -55.62 36.14
CA ASN A 148 -37.24 -54.84 36.78
C ASN A 148 -36.92 -53.64 35.90
N LEU A 149 -37.07 -52.44 36.46
CA LEU A 149 -36.39 -51.26 35.91
C LEU A 149 -34.93 -51.64 35.78
N ALA A 150 -34.44 -51.69 34.54
CA ALA A 150 -33.05 -51.92 34.22
C ALA A 150 -32.21 -50.93 35.02
N GLN A 151 -31.60 -51.43 36.09
CA GLN A 151 -30.48 -50.78 36.76
C GLN A 151 -29.46 -50.47 35.66
N ASP A 152 -29.22 -49.20 35.37
CA ASP A 152 -28.27 -48.78 34.34
C ASP A 152 -26.91 -49.48 34.59
N PRO A 153 -26.52 -50.45 33.73
CA PRO A 153 -25.35 -51.27 33.96
C PRO A 153 -24.05 -50.44 33.96
N ARG A 154 -24.04 -49.27 33.30
CA ARG A 154 -22.87 -48.39 33.26
C ARG A 154 -22.66 -47.64 34.57
N ALA A 155 -23.73 -47.22 35.23
CA ALA A 155 -23.66 -46.50 36.50
C ALA A 155 -23.17 -47.40 37.65
N GLU A 156 -23.59 -48.67 37.65
CA GLU A 156 -23.13 -49.67 38.62
C GLU A 156 -21.67 -50.10 38.33
N LEU A 157 -21.28 -50.21 37.06
CA LEU A 157 -19.92 -50.52 36.64
C LEU A 157 -18.91 -49.44 37.09
N ASN A 158 -19.22 -48.16 36.91
CA ASN A 158 -18.36 -47.07 37.37
C ASN A 158 -18.22 -47.06 38.91
N ARG A 159 -19.28 -47.41 39.65
CA ARG A 159 -19.21 -47.56 41.12
C ARG A 159 -18.28 -48.70 41.54
N ARG A 160 -18.27 -49.81 40.81
CA ARG A 160 -17.42 -50.99 41.10
C ARG A 160 -15.97 -50.82 40.66
N ILE A 161 -15.69 -50.09 39.57
CA ILE A 161 -14.33 -49.75 39.13
C ILE A 161 -13.63 -48.89 40.19
N MET A 162 -14.35 -47.91 40.77
CA MET A 162 -13.84 -47.10 41.88
C MET A 162 -13.57 -47.95 43.13
N ALA A 163 -14.40 -48.96 43.40
CA ALA A 163 -14.20 -49.89 44.51
C ALA A 163 -13.03 -50.89 44.27
N GLU A 164 -12.80 -51.33 43.02
CA GLU A 164 -11.71 -52.26 42.65
C GLU A 164 -10.32 -51.60 42.69
N GLN A 165 -10.20 -50.33 42.31
CA GLN A 165 -8.91 -49.63 42.36
C GLN A 165 -8.33 -49.51 43.78
N GLN A 166 -9.14 -49.68 44.82
CA GLN A 166 -8.73 -49.58 46.23
C GLN A 166 -8.46 -50.96 46.89
N ALA A 167 -8.75 -52.09 46.23
CA ALA A 167 -8.77 -53.40 46.91
C ALA A 167 -7.78 -54.48 46.40
N GLY A 168 -7.04 -54.26 45.30
CA GLY A 168 -5.89 -55.12 44.92
C GLY A 168 -6.17 -56.62 44.81
N LEU A 169 -7.11 -57.04 43.95
CA LEU A 169 -7.43 -58.46 43.73
C LEU A 169 -6.57 -59.10 42.63
N ALA A 170 -6.10 -60.34 42.86
CA ALA A 170 -5.20 -61.05 41.94
C ALA A 170 -5.92 -61.68 40.72
N PRO A 171 -5.26 -61.77 39.53
CA PRO A 171 -5.86 -62.22 38.26
C PRO A 171 -6.43 -63.66 38.22
N HIS A 172 -6.18 -64.45 39.26
CA HIS A 172 -6.56 -65.87 39.33
C HIS A 172 -7.79 -66.11 40.21
N SER A 173 -8.38 -65.06 40.78
CA SER A 173 -9.58 -65.18 41.60
C SER A 173 -10.79 -65.60 40.76
N ARG A 174 -11.64 -66.47 41.32
CA ARG A 174 -12.85 -66.99 40.67
C ARG A 174 -13.81 -65.86 40.28
N LEU A 175 -13.86 -64.81 41.11
CA LEU A 175 -14.68 -63.61 40.89
C LEU A 175 -14.24 -62.82 39.65
N TYR A 176 -12.93 -62.69 39.38
CA TYR A 176 -12.40 -62.02 38.19
C TYR A 176 -12.80 -62.73 36.89
N ARG A 177 -12.81 -64.08 36.92
CA ARG A 177 -13.11 -64.91 35.75
C ARG A 177 -14.60 -64.89 35.39
N GLU A 178 -15.49 -64.83 36.38
CA GLU A 178 -16.94 -64.68 36.15
C GLU A 178 -17.32 -63.27 35.64
N LEU A 179 -16.65 -62.21 36.14
CA LEU A 179 -16.86 -60.85 35.65
C LEU A 179 -16.39 -60.67 34.19
N ALA A 180 -15.28 -61.31 33.81
CA ALA A 180 -14.76 -61.26 32.45
C ALA A 180 -15.70 -61.94 31.43
N LEU A 181 -16.33 -63.06 31.82
CA LEU A 181 -17.33 -63.74 31.00
C LEU A 181 -18.63 -62.92 30.87
N ALA A 182 -19.05 -62.23 31.93
CA ALA A 182 -20.20 -61.33 31.88
C ALA A 182 -19.96 -60.09 30.98
N ARG A 183 -18.71 -59.60 30.87
CA ARG A 183 -18.33 -58.55 29.90
C ARG A 183 -18.44 -59.01 28.44
N LEU A 184 -18.13 -60.27 28.16
CA LEU A 184 -18.28 -60.86 26.82
C LEU A 184 -19.76 -61.06 26.44
N ALA A 185 -20.62 -61.31 27.42
CA ALA A 185 -22.07 -61.47 27.19
C ALA A 185 -22.81 -60.13 26.92
N ASN A 186 -22.24 -58.99 27.35
CA ASN A 186 -22.80 -57.65 27.14
C ASN A 186 -22.19 -56.91 25.92
N ALA A 187 -21.84 -57.65 24.87
CA ALA A 187 -21.57 -57.06 23.56
C ALA A 187 -22.83 -56.32 23.04
N THR A 188 -22.64 -55.18 22.38
CA THR A 188 -23.71 -54.27 21.90
C THR A 188 -24.94 -55.02 21.41
N PRO A 189 -26.16 -54.74 21.93
CA PRO A 189 -27.35 -55.50 21.57
C PRO A 189 -27.57 -55.48 20.06
N ALA A 190 -27.98 -56.62 19.50
CA ALA A 190 -28.15 -56.79 18.04
C ALA A 190 -29.10 -55.74 17.43
N THR A 191 -30.01 -55.17 18.23
CA THR A 191 -30.91 -54.08 17.84
C THR A 191 -30.19 -52.76 17.62
N GLU A 192 -29.19 -52.42 18.44
CA GLU A 192 -28.32 -51.26 18.21
C GLU A 192 -27.44 -51.49 16.98
N GLN A 193 -26.87 -52.68 16.81
CA GLN A 193 -26.09 -53.00 15.60
C GLN A 193 -26.96 -52.92 14.33
N ALA A 194 -28.20 -53.40 14.40
CA ALA A 194 -29.16 -53.27 13.30
C ALA A 194 -29.58 -51.83 13.03
N LEU A 195 -29.71 -51.00 14.07
CA LEU A 195 -29.97 -49.56 13.92
C LEU A 195 -28.75 -48.85 13.30
N HIS A 196 -27.53 -49.16 13.77
CA HIS A 196 -26.29 -48.65 13.18
C HIS A 196 -26.16 -49.05 11.71
N ALA A 197 -26.48 -50.31 11.37
CA ALA A 197 -26.48 -50.78 9.98
C ALA A 197 -27.55 -50.08 9.12
N ARG A 198 -28.73 -49.79 9.67
CA ARG A 198 -29.80 -49.05 8.96
C ARG A 198 -29.48 -47.56 8.80
N VAL A 199 -28.86 -46.94 9.80
CA VAL A 199 -28.40 -45.55 9.70
C VAL A 199 -27.27 -45.45 8.68
N ALA A 200 -26.31 -46.39 8.71
CA ALA A 200 -25.23 -46.46 7.73
C ALA A 200 -25.76 -46.68 6.29
N SER A 201 -26.83 -47.45 6.11
CA SER A 201 -27.45 -47.64 4.78
C SER A 201 -28.43 -46.53 4.36
N SER A 202 -28.90 -45.70 5.31
CA SER A 202 -29.80 -44.57 5.04
C SER A 202 -29.12 -43.33 4.45
N HIS A 203 -27.78 -43.31 4.42
CA HIS A 203 -27.03 -42.40 3.56
C HIS A 203 -27.22 -42.84 2.10
N THR A 204 -28.39 -42.54 1.56
CA THR A 204 -28.61 -42.49 0.12
C THR A 204 -27.53 -41.59 -0.44
N ALA A 205 -26.56 -42.21 -1.12
CA ALA A 205 -25.52 -41.53 -1.86
C ALA A 205 -26.22 -40.67 -2.92
N SER A 206 -26.56 -39.43 -2.59
CA SER A 206 -26.90 -38.42 -3.57
C SER A 206 -25.65 -38.23 -4.39
N ARG A 207 -25.55 -38.97 -5.51
CA ARG A 207 -24.45 -38.82 -6.47
C ARG A 207 -24.31 -37.32 -6.72
N PRO A 208 -23.16 -36.68 -6.44
CA PRO A 208 -23.01 -35.23 -6.59
C PRO A 208 -22.99 -34.81 -8.07
N LEU A 209 -23.16 -35.76 -9.00
CA LEU A 209 -23.14 -35.57 -10.45
C LEU A 209 -23.99 -34.38 -10.95
N PRO A 210 -25.26 -34.16 -10.54
CA PRO A 210 -26.00 -33.00 -11.02
C PRO A 210 -25.43 -31.68 -10.47
N TRP A 211 -24.83 -31.67 -9.28
CA TRP A 211 -24.17 -30.48 -8.73
C TRP A 211 -22.83 -30.20 -9.38
N LEU A 212 -22.07 -31.24 -9.72
CA LEU A 212 -20.82 -31.13 -10.49
C LEU A 212 -21.09 -30.63 -11.91
N LEU A 213 -22.13 -31.15 -12.57
CA LEU A 213 -22.56 -30.69 -13.89
C LEU A 213 -23.07 -29.24 -13.85
N LEU A 214 -23.85 -28.88 -12.83
CA LEU A 214 -24.33 -27.50 -12.64
C LEU A 214 -23.16 -26.54 -12.37
N GLY A 215 -22.19 -26.96 -11.56
CA GLY A 215 -20.96 -26.18 -11.30
C GLY A 215 -20.09 -26.01 -12.54
N ALA A 216 -19.92 -27.07 -13.33
CA ALA A 216 -19.19 -27.02 -14.60
C ALA A 216 -19.89 -26.13 -15.63
N LEU A 217 -21.22 -26.20 -15.71
CA LEU A 217 -22.03 -25.34 -16.58
C LEU A 217 -21.91 -23.87 -16.16
N LEU A 218 -21.96 -23.58 -14.85
CA LEU A 218 -21.78 -22.23 -14.31
C LEU A 218 -20.37 -21.70 -14.64
N LEU A 219 -19.33 -22.53 -14.46
CA LEU A 219 -17.96 -22.16 -14.78
C LEU A 219 -17.79 -21.85 -16.28
N ALA A 220 -18.34 -22.71 -17.14
CA ALA A 220 -18.34 -22.52 -18.58
C ALA A 220 -19.09 -21.24 -18.99
N LEU A 221 -20.22 -20.94 -18.34
CA LEU A 221 -20.97 -19.70 -18.55
C LEU A 221 -20.14 -18.48 -18.14
N ILE A 222 -19.47 -18.50 -16.98
CA ILE A 222 -18.61 -17.41 -16.52
C ILE A 222 -17.45 -17.18 -17.50
N VAL A 223 -16.78 -18.26 -17.93
CA VAL A 223 -15.69 -18.18 -18.92
C VAL A 223 -16.20 -17.65 -20.26
N GLY A 224 -17.35 -18.13 -20.73
CA GLY A 224 -17.97 -17.68 -21.98
C GLY A 224 -18.37 -16.20 -21.95
N VAL A 225 -19.01 -15.75 -20.86
CA VAL A 225 -19.34 -14.33 -20.65
C VAL A 225 -18.07 -13.48 -20.58
N TYR A 226 -17.05 -13.92 -19.84
CA TYR A 226 -15.79 -13.20 -19.73
C TYR A 226 -15.09 -13.06 -21.09
N ALA A 227 -15.01 -14.15 -21.86
CA ALA A 227 -14.45 -14.16 -23.21
C ALA A 227 -15.25 -13.27 -24.19
N GLY A 228 -16.59 -13.28 -24.08
CA GLY A 228 -17.47 -12.48 -24.94
C GLY A 228 -17.47 -10.97 -24.66
N THR A 229 -17.01 -10.54 -23.48
CA THR A 229 -16.95 -9.10 -23.12
C THR A 229 -15.76 -8.34 -23.72
N GLY A 230 -14.87 -9.00 -24.47
CA GLY A 230 -13.63 -8.39 -25.01
C GLY A 230 -12.58 -8.08 -23.94
N ARG A 231 -12.85 -8.36 -22.66
CA ARG A 231 -11.94 -8.09 -21.54
C ARG A 231 -10.68 -8.95 -21.58
N TYR A 232 -10.78 -10.17 -22.07
CA TYR A 232 -9.61 -11.02 -22.28
C TYR A 232 -8.65 -10.42 -23.31
N GLN A 233 -9.19 -9.88 -24.41
CA GLN A 233 -8.42 -9.20 -25.46
C GLN A 233 -7.82 -7.89 -24.93
N ALA A 234 -8.55 -7.13 -24.13
CA ALA A 234 -8.05 -5.92 -23.46
C ALA A 234 -6.93 -6.23 -22.45
N TRP A 235 -7.04 -7.33 -21.70
CA TRP A 235 -6.01 -7.80 -20.78
C TRP A 235 -4.75 -8.27 -21.51
N GLN A 236 -4.89 -8.99 -22.64
CA GLN A 236 -3.77 -9.34 -23.51
C GLN A 236 -3.08 -8.08 -24.06
N ALA A 237 -3.83 -7.12 -24.59
CA ALA A 237 -3.28 -5.85 -25.08
C ALA A 237 -2.60 -5.01 -23.98
N TYR A 238 -3.03 -5.16 -22.73
CA TYR A 238 -2.38 -4.53 -21.58
C TYR A 238 -1.05 -5.20 -21.22
N GLN A 239 -0.98 -6.54 -21.27
CA GLN A 239 0.27 -7.26 -21.04
C GLN A 239 1.29 -7.05 -22.17
N ASP A 240 0.84 -6.93 -23.40
CA ASP A 240 1.69 -6.73 -24.57
C ASP A 240 2.15 -5.27 -24.74
N ARG A 241 1.74 -4.37 -23.85
CA ARG A 241 2.17 -2.96 -23.89
C ARG A 241 3.64 -2.89 -23.47
N PRO A 242 4.56 -2.50 -24.36
CA PRO A 242 5.96 -2.32 -23.97
C PRO A 242 6.00 -1.23 -22.90
N ASP A 243 6.63 -1.53 -21.75
CA ASP A 243 6.90 -0.50 -20.75
C ASP A 243 7.79 0.56 -21.40
N PRO A 244 7.31 1.81 -21.58
CA PRO A 244 8.06 2.86 -22.27
C PRO A 244 9.34 3.28 -21.53
N LEU A 245 9.51 2.83 -20.27
CA LEU A 245 10.67 3.07 -19.44
C LEU A 245 11.55 1.81 -19.28
N ALA A 246 11.09 0.64 -19.76
CA ALA A 246 11.88 -0.59 -19.67
C ALA A 246 13.13 -0.49 -20.53
N GLY A 247 14.29 -0.62 -19.89
CA GLY A 247 15.60 -0.57 -20.54
C GLY A 247 16.23 0.82 -20.58
N LEU A 248 15.54 1.87 -20.12
CA LEU A 248 16.14 3.19 -19.92
C LEU A 248 16.79 3.24 -18.53
N SER A 249 18.09 3.52 -18.49
CA SER A 249 18.79 3.86 -17.25
C SER A 249 18.30 5.21 -16.73
N PRO A 250 18.48 5.52 -15.44
CA PRO A 250 18.21 6.86 -14.91
C PRO A 250 18.90 7.97 -15.70
N ARG A 251 20.06 7.69 -16.30
CA ARG A 251 20.81 8.63 -17.14
C ARG A 251 20.13 8.87 -18.48
N ASP A 252 19.55 7.84 -19.10
CA ASP A 252 18.84 7.96 -20.38
C ASP A 252 17.58 8.84 -20.25
N LEU A 253 16.92 8.79 -19.09
CA LEU A 253 15.79 9.68 -18.79
C LEU A 253 16.24 11.13 -18.63
N GLN A 254 17.34 11.36 -17.91
CA GLN A 254 17.94 12.70 -17.75
C GLN A 254 18.44 13.28 -19.09
N ASP A 255 19.00 12.45 -19.97
CA ASP A 255 19.47 12.90 -21.29
C ASP A 255 18.29 13.32 -22.19
N LYS A 256 17.14 12.63 -22.06
CA LYS A 256 15.91 13.03 -22.76
C LYS A 256 15.34 14.34 -22.23
N GLU A 257 15.31 14.52 -20.91
CA GLU A 257 14.91 15.79 -20.28
C GLU A 257 15.83 16.93 -20.71
N LEU A 258 17.15 16.71 -20.70
CA LEU A 258 18.15 17.67 -21.16
C LEU A 258 17.91 18.05 -22.63
N GLY A 259 17.62 17.08 -23.50
CA GLY A 259 17.31 17.35 -24.92
C GLY A 259 16.05 18.19 -25.10
N ALA A 260 14.98 17.88 -24.36
CA ALA A 260 13.73 18.65 -24.39
C ALA A 260 13.93 20.09 -23.91
N LEU A 261 14.74 20.28 -22.86
CA LEU A 261 15.04 21.58 -22.30
C LEU A 261 15.88 22.44 -23.25
N HIS A 262 16.88 21.86 -23.91
CA HIS A 262 17.63 22.54 -24.97
C HIS A 262 16.71 22.98 -26.11
N GLN A 263 15.81 22.12 -26.58
CA GLN A 263 14.88 22.47 -27.64
C GLN A 263 13.94 23.62 -27.22
N ARG A 264 13.44 23.58 -25.98
CA ARG A 264 12.63 24.66 -25.40
C ARG A 264 13.39 25.99 -25.38
N LEU A 265 14.64 26.00 -24.88
CA LEU A 265 15.47 27.20 -24.82
C LEU A 265 15.93 27.71 -26.19
N GLN A 266 16.08 26.83 -27.18
CA GLN A 266 16.30 27.23 -28.57
C GLN A 266 15.09 27.97 -29.16
N SER A 267 13.87 27.50 -28.85
CA SER A 267 12.64 28.15 -29.31
C SER A 267 12.30 29.43 -28.55
N ASN A 268 12.60 29.48 -27.25
CA ASN A 268 12.43 30.67 -26.41
C ASN A 268 13.66 30.89 -25.54
N ALA A 269 14.59 31.70 -26.04
CA ALA A 269 15.84 32.00 -25.33
C ALA A 269 15.68 32.92 -24.11
N GLN A 270 14.49 33.51 -23.90
CA GLN A 270 14.18 34.40 -22.78
C GLN A 270 13.43 33.69 -21.64
N ASP A 271 13.28 32.37 -21.72
CA ASP A 271 12.60 31.56 -20.71
C ASP A 271 13.44 31.44 -19.42
N LEU A 272 13.13 32.27 -18.42
CA LEU A 272 13.82 32.29 -17.12
C LEU A 272 13.75 30.93 -16.41
N ASP A 273 12.55 30.34 -16.35
CA ASP A 273 12.33 29.05 -15.68
C ASP A 273 13.14 27.94 -16.38
N GLY A 274 13.18 27.96 -17.72
CA GLY A 274 13.98 27.01 -18.49
C GLY A 274 15.48 27.09 -18.20
N TRP A 275 16.03 28.30 -18.03
CA TRP A 275 17.44 28.47 -17.67
C TRP A 275 17.74 28.05 -16.23
N ALA A 276 16.81 28.29 -15.29
CA ALA A 276 16.93 27.82 -13.91
C ALA A 276 16.91 26.28 -13.84
N GLU A 277 15.97 25.66 -14.55
CA GLU A 277 15.85 24.20 -14.64
C GLU A 277 17.09 23.58 -15.29
N LEU A 278 17.67 24.22 -16.31
CA LEU A 278 18.87 23.75 -17.00
C LEU A 278 20.08 23.77 -16.06
N GLY A 279 20.25 24.86 -15.32
CA GLY A 279 21.32 24.97 -14.32
C GLY A 279 21.19 23.91 -13.23
N GLN A 280 19.98 23.63 -12.77
CA GLN A 280 19.72 22.61 -11.77
C GLN A 280 20.01 21.19 -12.30
N LEU A 281 19.60 20.90 -13.54
CA LEU A 281 19.85 19.60 -14.16
C LEU A 281 21.35 19.34 -14.36
N TYR A 282 22.11 20.33 -14.84
CA TYR A 282 23.57 20.23 -14.94
C TYR A 282 24.23 20.03 -13.57
N LEU A 283 23.76 20.73 -12.54
CA LEU A 283 24.27 20.55 -11.18
C LEU A 283 24.07 19.11 -10.68
N TYR A 284 22.91 18.49 -10.92
CA TYR A 284 22.65 17.10 -10.54
C TYR A 284 23.49 16.07 -11.29
N ARG A 285 23.98 16.44 -12.47
CA ARG A 285 24.85 15.60 -13.31
C ARG A 285 26.34 15.79 -13.00
N ASP A 286 26.66 16.58 -11.97
CA ASP A 286 28.02 17.01 -11.63
C ASP A 286 28.71 17.82 -12.75
N GLU A 287 27.93 18.37 -13.69
CA GLU A 287 28.39 19.22 -14.80
C GLU A 287 28.44 20.69 -14.33
N TYR A 288 29.32 20.98 -13.36
CA TYR A 288 29.30 22.26 -12.63
C TYR A 288 29.58 23.50 -13.49
N GLU A 289 30.45 23.39 -14.50
CA GLU A 289 30.74 24.52 -15.41
C GLU A 289 29.52 24.88 -16.27
N ASP A 290 28.81 23.88 -16.78
CA ASP A 290 27.59 24.09 -17.58
C ASP A 290 26.45 24.63 -16.71
N ALA A 291 26.33 24.13 -15.47
CA ALA A 291 25.40 24.68 -14.48
C ALA A 291 25.68 26.16 -14.19
N TRP A 292 26.96 26.51 -14.00
CA TRP A 292 27.39 27.89 -13.77
C TRP A 292 27.04 28.79 -14.95
N LEU A 293 27.27 28.35 -16.18
CA LEU A 293 26.92 29.09 -17.40
C LEU A 293 25.40 29.30 -17.53
N ALA A 294 24.59 28.28 -17.25
CA ALA A 294 23.13 28.40 -17.27
C ALA A 294 22.63 29.43 -16.25
N TYR A 295 23.15 29.42 -15.02
CA TYR A 295 22.77 30.42 -14.01
C TYR A 295 23.34 31.82 -14.29
N GLN A 296 24.48 31.95 -14.97
CA GLN A 296 24.93 33.25 -15.46
C GLN A 296 23.97 33.80 -16.51
N ARG A 297 23.51 32.95 -17.43
CA ARG A 297 22.54 33.34 -18.44
C ARG A 297 21.21 33.77 -17.81
N LEU A 298 20.74 33.03 -16.81
CA LEU A 298 19.57 33.40 -16.00
C LEU A 298 19.75 34.79 -15.36
N ALA A 299 20.85 35.01 -14.65
CA ALA A 299 21.14 36.29 -14.00
C ALA A 299 21.15 37.48 -14.96
N LEU A 300 21.65 37.27 -16.19
CA LEU A 300 21.62 38.30 -17.24
C LEU A 300 20.20 38.62 -17.70
N LEU A 301 19.35 37.61 -17.84
CA LEU A 301 17.95 37.78 -18.25
C LEU A 301 17.08 38.41 -17.16
N GLU A 302 17.40 38.16 -15.88
CA GLU A 302 16.77 38.83 -14.73
C GLU A 302 17.10 40.33 -14.65
N GLY A 303 18.08 40.83 -15.43
CA GLY A 303 18.58 42.21 -15.32
C GLY A 303 19.52 42.43 -14.14
N GLY A 304 20.07 41.34 -13.59
CA GLY A 304 20.80 41.26 -12.34
C GLY A 304 20.37 40.01 -11.58
N ALA A 305 21.33 39.29 -11.00
CA ALA A 305 21.05 38.01 -10.34
C ALA A 305 20.06 38.19 -9.17
N SER A 306 18.95 37.47 -9.20
CA SER A 306 18.02 37.40 -8.08
C SER A 306 18.66 36.73 -6.86
N ALA A 307 18.04 36.87 -5.68
CA ALA A 307 18.51 36.21 -4.46
C ALA A 307 18.62 34.68 -4.64
N ALA A 308 17.64 34.07 -5.31
CA ALA A 308 17.63 32.64 -5.61
C ALA A 308 18.73 32.26 -6.61
N THR A 309 18.93 33.05 -7.68
CA THR A 309 20.00 32.81 -8.66
C THR A 309 21.38 32.89 -8.03
N LEU A 310 21.62 33.87 -7.15
CA LEU A 310 22.87 33.98 -6.39
C LEU A 310 23.10 32.79 -5.45
N ALA A 311 22.04 32.31 -4.77
CA ALA A 311 22.12 31.11 -3.94
C ALA A 311 22.42 29.85 -4.77
N ALA A 312 21.80 29.71 -5.96
CA ALA A 312 22.06 28.62 -6.88
C ALA A 312 23.50 28.65 -7.43
N GLN A 313 23.99 29.82 -7.83
CA GLN A 313 25.38 30.05 -8.21
C GLN A 313 26.36 29.68 -7.08
N ALA A 314 26.07 30.08 -5.84
CA ALA A 314 26.86 29.68 -4.69
C ALA A 314 26.87 28.17 -4.47
N THR A 315 25.71 27.52 -4.68
CA THR A 315 25.55 26.07 -4.59
C THR A 315 26.44 25.37 -5.61
N VAL A 316 26.47 25.83 -6.86
CA VAL A 316 27.38 25.29 -7.88
C VAL A 316 28.83 25.38 -7.43
N ARG A 317 29.28 26.56 -6.95
CA ARG A 317 30.66 26.74 -6.47
C ARG A 317 30.99 25.88 -5.24
N TYR A 318 30.01 25.65 -4.37
CA TYR A 318 30.17 24.81 -3.19
C TYR A 318 30.40 23.34 -3.56
N TYR A 319 29.57 22.79 -4.45
CA TYR A 319 29.73 21.40 -4.91
C TYR A 319 30.97 21.21 -5.79
N GLN A 320 31.26 22.18 -6.66
CA GLN A 320 32.50 22.18 -7.46
C GLN A 320 33.76 22.14 -6.58
N ALA A 321 33.72 22.80 -5.41
CA ALA A 321 34.81 22.79 -4.44
C ALA A 321 34.79 21.56 -3.51
N GLY A 322 34.03 20.51 -3.84
CA GLY A 322 33.93 19.30 -3.02
C GLY A 322 33.24 19.53 -1.68
N GLN A 323 32.17 20.34 -1.67
CA GLN A 323 31.38 20.71 -0.48
C GLN A 323 32.18 21.51 0.55
N GLN A 324 33.07 22.37 0.05
CA GLN A 324 33.80 23.33 0.87
C GLN A 324 33.30 24.74 0.59
N LEU A 325 32.99 25.48 1.64
CA LEU A 325 32.53 26.86 1.52
C LEU A 325 33.69 27.80 1.15
N THR A 326 33.89 28.01 -0.15
CA THR A 326 34.93 28.91 -0.67
C THR A 326 34.59 30.39 -0.41
N PRO A 327 35.59 31.29 -0.44
CA PRO A 327 35.33 32.74 -0.34
C PRO A 327 34.39 33.26 -1.44
N GLU A 328 34.41 32.68 -2.62
CA GLU A 328 33.48 33.04 -3.71
C GLU A 328 32.05 32.60 -3.39
N ALA A 329 31.85 31.34 -3.03
CA ALA A 329 30.54 30.83 -2.62
C ALA A 329 29.98 31.62 -1.43
N ARG A 330 30.83 31.97 -0.46
CA ARG A 330 30.45 32.81 0.68
C ARG A 330 29.95 34.18 0.25
N ARG A 331 30.68 34.88 -0.64
CA ARG A 331 30.27 36.19 -1.16
C ARG A 331 28.94 36.13 -1.91
N LEU A 332 28.72 35.07 -2.71
CA LEU A 332 27.46 34.87 -3.42
C LEU A 332 26.28 34.66 -2.45
N LEU A 333 26.47 33.88 -1.39
CA LEU A 333 25.47 33.70 -0.33
C LEU A 333 25.20 34.99 0.43
N ASP A 334 26.23 35.78 0.74
CA ASP A 334 26.05 37.09 1.38
C ASP A 334 25.28 38.07 0.49
N ALA A 335 25.59 38.08 -0.81
CA ALA A 335 24.86 38.90 -1.78
C ALA A 335 23.39 38.45 -1.90
N SER A 336 23.15 37.13 -1.93
CA SER A 336 21.80 36.55 -1.92
C SER A 336 21.00 37.00 -0.69
N LEU A 337 21.57 36.83 0.51
CA LEU A 337 20.92 37.19 1.77
C LEU A 337 20.80 38.70 2.00
N ALA A 338 21.61 39.51 1.33
CA ALA A 338 21.46 40.95 1.30
C ALA A 338 20.21 41.39 0.49
N LEU A 339 19.87 40.65 -0.57
CA LEU A 339 18.67 40.87 -1.36
C LEU A 339 17.42 40.30 -0.68
N ASP A 340 17.49 39.06 -0.20
CA ASP A 340 16.42 38.43 0.59
C ASP A 340 17.01 37.72 1.80
N LYS A 341 16.80 38.32 2.98
CA LYS A 341 17.29 37.77 4.25
C LYS A 341 16.75 36.36 4.54
N GLY A 342 15.59 36.01 3.98
CA GLY A 342 14.92 34.73 4.16
C GLY A 342 15.09 33.78 2.97
N GLU A 343 16.08 34.00 2.09
CA GLU A 343 16.31 33.12 0.95
C GLU A 343 16.65 31.70 1.45
N VAL A 344 15.76 30.77 1.13
CA VAL A 344 15.74 29.42 1.70
C VAL A 344 16.96 28.61 1.28
N SER A 345 17.32 28.66 0.00
CA SER A 345 18.43 27.90 -0.58
C SER A 345 19.77 28.34 0.02
N ALA A 346 19.96 29.65 0.23
CA ALA A 346 21.15 30.20 0.85
C ALA A 346 21.28 29.80 2.33
N LEU A 347 20.20 29.94 3.10
CA LEU A 347 20.18 29.53 4.50
C LEU A 347 20.35 28.01 4.66
N MET A 348 19.74 27.22 3.78
CA MET A 348 19.89 25.76 3.76
C MET A 348 21.32 25.33 3.46
N LEU A 349 21.98 25.96 2.47
CA LEU A 349 23.36 25.66 2.14
C LEU A 349 24.31 25.99 3.29
N LEU A 350 24.13 27.14 3.94
CA LEU A 350 24.91 27.53 5.12
C LEU A 350 24.69 26.56 6.29
N ALA A 351 23.44 26.18 6.54
CA ALA A 351 23.10 25.25 7.61
C ALA A 351 23.71 23.85 7.36
N ALA A 352 23.64 23.37 6.12
CA ALA A 352 24.26 22.12 5.70
C ALA A 352 25.79 22.17 5.86
N ASP A 353 26.44 23.27 5.43
CA ASP A 353 27.88 23.45 5.63
C ASP A 353 28.27 23.44 7.12
N HIS A 354 27.54 24.17 7.96
CA HIS A 354 27.77 24.16 9.41
C HIS A 354 27.64 22.75 9.99
N PHE A 355 26.62 22.01 9.58
CA PHE A 355 26.38 20.65 10.05
C PHE A 355 27.50 19.68 9.62
N LEU A 356 27.89 19.70 8.35
CA LEU A 356 28.95 18.83 7.81
C LEU A 356 30.31 19.06 8.49
N HIS A 357 30.55 20.28 8.96
CA HIS A 357 31.78 20.66 9.67
C HIS A 357 31.65 20.62 11.20
N GLY A 358 30.63 19.96 11.75
CA GLY A 358 30.45 19.76 13.18
C GLY A 358 30.03 21.00 13.97
N ARG A 359 29.67 22.10 13.30
CA ARG A 359 29.18 23.36 13.91
C ARG A 359 27.67 23.29 14.16
N TYR A 360 27.23 22.27 14.88
CA TYR A 360 25.81 21.91 15.02
C TYR A 360 24.93 23.03 15.58
N THR A 361 25.40 23.80 16.57
CA THR A 361 24.65 24.92 17.15
C THR A 361 24.33 26.00 16.11
N HIS A 362 25.25 26.27 15.17
CA HIS A 362 25.02 27.23 14.09
C HIS A 362 24.03 26.69 13.05
N ALA A 363 24.14 25.40 12.71
CA ALA A 363 23.19 24.73 11.82
C ALA A 363 21.76 24.75 12.40
N ILE A 364 21.62 24.43 13.70
CA ILE A 364 20.34 24.46 14.42
C ILE A 364 19.73 25.87 14.37
N ALA A 365 20.52 26.92 14.65
CA ALA A 365 20.02 28.29 14.63
C ALA A 365 19.47 28.69 13.25
N LEU A 366 20.14 28.29 12.17
CA LEU A 366 19.70 28.56 10.80
C LEU A 366 18.43 27.78 10.42
N TRP A 367 18.34 26.50 10.78
CA TRP A 367 17.13 25.70 10.54
C TRP A 367 15.93 26.14 11.39
N GLN A 368 16.16 26.58 12.63
CA GLN A 368 15.12 27.15 13.47
C GLN A 368 14.58 28.44 12.85
N ARG A 369 15.47 29.32 12.40
CA ARG A 369 15.07 30.52 11.67
C ARG A 369 14.22 30.20 10.44
N LEU A 370 14.60 29.18 9.67
CA LEU A 370 13.82 28.71 8.52
C LEU A 370 12.44 28.16 8.92
N LEU A 371 12.29 27.55 10.09
CA LEU A 371 11.00 27.08 10.60
C LEU A 371 10.11 28.22 11.10
N ASP A 372 10.70 29.22 11.75
CA ASP A 372 9.99 30.36 12.33
C ASP A 372 9.44 31.29 11.24
N GLU A 373 10.11 31.37 10.09
CA GLU A 373 9.60 32.07 8.92
C GLU A 373 8.50 31.21 8.23
N GLU A 374 7.26 31.72 8.11
CA GLU A 374 6.12 31.03 7.47
C GLU A 374 6.26 30.99 5.92
N ARG A 375 7.34 30.36 5.42
CA ARG A 375 7.58 30.21 3.97
C ARG A 375 7.02 28.87 3.46
N PRO A 376 6.25 28.85 2.35
CA PRO A 376 5.60 27.64 1.85
C PRO A 376 6.58 26.62 1.21
N ARG A 377 7.81 27.02 0.86
CA ARG A 377 8.79 26.16 0.15
C ARG A 377 9.60 25.21 1.07
N ILE A 378 9.24 25.10 2.34
CA ILE A 378 10.06 24.42 3.35
C ILE A 378 9.42 23.10 3.79
N ASN A 379 10.13 21.99 3.62
CA ASN A 379 9.76 20.72 4.25
C ASN A 379 10.06 20.78 5.76
N ARG A 380 9.08 21.23 6.53
CA ARG A 380 9.19 21.43 7.99
C ARG A 380 9.55 20.14 8.72
N ALA A 381 9.03 18.99 8.28
CA ALA A 381 9.34 17.71 8.90
C ALA A 381 10.83 17.36 8.76
N ALA A 382 11.40 17.56 7.56
CA ALA A 382 12.82 17.32 7.32
C ALA A 382 13.72 18.26 8.15
N LEU A 383 13.36 19.55 8.28
CA LEU A 383 14.09 20.49 9.12
C LEU A 383 14.05 20.11 10.61
N ILE A 384 12.89 19.72 11.12
CA ILE A 384 12.73 19.27 12.51
C ILE A 384 13.63 18.05 12.77
N GLN A 385 13.65 17.09 11.84
CA GLN A 385 14.51 15.92 11.94
C GLN A 385 16.00 16.30 11.88
N ALA A 386 16.40 17.22 11.00
CA ALA A 386 17.77 17.72 10.91
C ALA A 386 18.22 18.39 12.23
N ILE A 387 17.37 19.23 12.83
CA ILE A 387 17.61 19.86 14.14
C ILE A 387 17.78 18.81 15.24
N GLN A 388 16.87 17.83 15.31
CA GLN A 388 16.97 16.76 16.30
C GLN A 388 18.27 15.97 16.15
N THR A 389 18.67 15.68 14.92
CA THR A 389 19.91 14.97 14.61
C THR A 389 21.13 15.78 15.06
N ALA A 390 21.17 17.08 14.75
CA ALA A 390 22.25 17.96 15.17
C ALA A 390 22.37 18.05 16.70
N ARG A 391 21.25 18.12 17.44
CA ARG A 391 21.24 18.09 18.91
C ARG A 391 21.85 16.81 19.47
N ILE A 392 21.52 15.66 18.88
CA ILE A 392 22.08 14.36 19.31
C ILE A 392 23.60 14.32 19.08
N MET A 393 24.09 14.95 18.01
CA MET A 393 25.52 14.96 17.67
C MET A 393 26.36 16.00 18.42
N GLY A 394 25.78 16.69 19.42
CA GLY A 394 26.49 17.64 20.28
C GLY A 394 26.17 19.11 20.00
N GLY A 395 25.00 19.40 19.44
CA GLY A 395 24.50 20.75 19.15
C GLY A 395 23.63 21.38 20.23
#